data_AF-A0A1W9I934-F1
#
_entry.id   AF-A0A1W9I934-F1
#
_cell.length_a   1.000
_cell.length_b   1.000
_cell.length_c   1.000
_cell.angle_alpha   90.00
_cell.angle_beta   90.00
_cell.angle_gamma   90.00
#
_symmetry.space_group_name_H-M   'P 1'
#
loop_
_entity.id
_entity.type
_entity.pdbx_description
1 polymer ?
#
loop_
_entity_poly.entity_id
_entity_poly.type
_entity_poly.pdbx_seq_one_letter_code
_entity_poly.pdbx_strand_id
1 'polypeptide(L)'
;MPSKQPVSGASPSAAAVIPAPSTIKDSPAVERALNRSKLYLLISWSLLYPEDEEFLDYLRCGEFVEDGRAALDTLQAMLDGAGGERAVQKIHALKKQFDLAETLIASECANWQLSDLQSEHRRVFSNVITLDCPPYETLFGNDHVFAQSHVMGDISGFYKAFGVELSKDIHERLDHLSVEFEFMHFLAYKESYSRCHDGAEKTQIVVEAQKKFVKNHIGRWVPLFCRMLSKKADSGLFRLVADMTADWMEFETAFLGVAPQPYTETDYRPATFNSPEGQTYECGAQDQGNELSLLLNEVGAQSFMDGKDKDKEKDEKGPVGTA
;
A
#
# COMPACT_ATOMS: atom_id res chain seq x y z
N MET A 1 45.56 51.62 -64.53
CA MET A 1 45.15 50.76 -63.41
C MET A 1 43.74 51.14 -62.97
N PRO A 2 42.71 50.39 -63.42
CA PRO A 2 41.39 50.44 -62.79
C PRO A 2 40.94 49.03 -62.36
N SER A 3 40.49 48.99 -61.12
CA SER A 3 40.24 47.81 -60.28
C SER A 3 38.99 47.02 -60.69
N LYS A 4 39.08 45.69 -60.71
CA LYS A 4 37.93 44.77 -60.76
C LYS A 4 37.45 44.49 -59.32
N GLN A 5 36.21 44.82 -59.01
CA GLN A 5 35.53 44.38 -57.78
C GLN A 5 35.17 42.87 -57.87
N PRO A 6 35.26 42.10 -56.76
CA PRO A 6 34.76 40.74 -56.71
C PRO A 6 33.30 40.67 -56.23
N VAL A 7 32.60 39.66 -56.73
CA VAL A 7 31.22 39.28 -56.42
C VAL A 7 31.13 38.71 -55.00
N SER A 8 30.24 39.25 -54.16
CA SER A 8 29.96 38.76 -52.81
C SER A 8 29.07 37.51 -52.87
N GLY A 9 29.57 36.41 -52.29
CA GLY A 9 28.81 35.16 -52.11
C GLY A 9 27.68 35.30 -51.10
N ALA A 10 26.55 34.63 -51.39
CA ALA A 10 25.41 34.52 -50.51
C ALA A 10 25.73 33.60 -49.31
N SER A 11 25.49 34.07 -48.09
CA SER A 11 25.50 33.25 -46.87
C SER A 11 24.21 32.43 -46.77
N PRO A 12 24.26 31.15 -46.37
CA PRO A 12 23.06 30.38 -46.11
C PRO A 12 22.42 30.83 -44.80
N SER A 13 21.14 31.19 -44.87
CA SER A 13 20.28 31.49 -43.72
C SER A 13 20.17 30.26 -42.83
N ALA A 14 20.56 30.40 -41.56
CA ALA A 14 20.35 29.38 -40.55
C ALA A 14 18.84 29.22 -40.32
N ALA A 15 18.27 28.11 -40.78
CA ALA A 15 16.91 27.72 -40.45
C ALA A 15 16.86 27.44 -38.94
N ALA A 16 16.20 28.33 -38.20
CA ALA A 16 15.86 28.09 -36.81
C ALA A 16 14.96 26.85 -36.73
N VAL A 17 15.47 25.79 -36.11
CA VAL A 17 14.70 24.60 -35.77
C VAL A 17 13.71 25.01 -34.70
N ILE A 18 12.45 25.19 -35.09
CA ILE A 18 11.34 25.38 -34.17
C ILE A 18 11.16 24.04 -33.43
N PRO A 19 11.27 23.99 -32.09
CA PRO A 19 10.99 22.76 -31.35
C PRO A 19 9.56 22.31 -31.65
N ALA A 20 9.38 21.04 -31.96
CA ALA A 20 8.05 20.46 -32.10
C ALA A 20 7.25 20.72 -30.80
N PRO A 21 5.96 21.07 -30.87
CA PRO A 21 5.15 21.28 -29.68
C PRO A 21 5.14 19.98 -28.87
N SER A 22 5.61 20.06 -27.63
CA SER A 22 5.59 18.93 -26.68
C SER A 22 4.19 18.35 -26.65
N THR A 23 4.07 17.05 -26.89
CA THR A 23 2.76 16.40 -26.86
C THR A 23 2.21 16.51 -25.43
N ILE A 24 0.88 16.48 -25.24
CA ILE A 24 0.27 16.53 -23.88
C ILE A 24 0.86 15.45 -22.95
N LYS A 25 1.36 14.35 -23.53
CA LYS A 25 2.04 13.24 -22.84
C LYS A 25 3.36 13.65 -22.17
N ASP A 26 4.04 14.67 -22.69
CA ASP A 26 5.32 15.15 -22.15
C ASP A 26 5.15 16.34 -21.19
N SER A 27 3.92 16.62 -20.72
CA SER A 27 3.71 17.72 -19.80
C SER A 27 4.37 17.44 -18.44
N PRO A 28 4.99 18.43 -17.78
CA PRO A 28 5.61 18.23 -16.46
C PRO A 28 4.66 17.60 -15.43
N ALA A 29 3.37 17.90 -15.49
CA ALA A 29 2.38 17.33 -14.57
C ALA A 29 2.14 15.82 -14.79
N VAL A 30 2.18 15.36 -16.04
CA VAL A 30 2.03 13.94 -16.40
C VAL A 30 3.24 13.16 -15.90
N GLU A 31 4.44 13.70 -16.12
CA GLU A 31 5.70 13.10 -15.68
C GLU A 31 5.84 13.07 -14.17
N ARG A 32 5.46 14.15 -13.46
CA ARG A 32 5.45 14.14 -11.99
C ARG A 32 4.56 13.02 -11.45
N ALA A 33 3.34 12.88 -11.98
CA ALA A 33 2.41 11.85 -11.54
C ALA A 33 2.92 10.42 -11.83
N LEU A 34 3.50 10.20 -13.02
CA LEU A 34 4.07 8.91 -13.40
C LEU A 34 5.27 8.51 -12.54
N ASN A 35 6.19 9.44 -12.26
CA ASN A 35 7.38 9.12 -11.47
C ASN A 35 7.06 9.00 -9.97
N ARG A 36 6.05 9.71 -9.46
CA ARG A 36 5.48 9.43 -8.14
C ARG A 36 4.90 8.03 -8.05
N SER A 37 4.16 7.62 -9.09
CA SER A 37 3.59 6.27 -9.19
C SER A 37 4.67 5.19 -9.12
N LYS A 38 5.80 5.36 -9.83
CA LYS A 38 6.94 4.44 -9.76
C LYS A 38 7.53 4.34 -8.35
N LEU A 39 7.77 5.46 -7.68
CA LEU A 39 8.35 5.46 -6.33
C LEU A 39 7.44 4.79 -5.29
N TYR A 40 6.12 4.98 -5.39
CA TYR A 40 5.16 4.23 -4.56
C TYR A 40 5.27 2.72 -4.76
N LEU A 41 5.40 2.26 -6.01
CA LEU A 41 5.51 0.83 -6.32
C LEU A 41 6.80 0.23 -5.78
N LEU A 42 7.94 0.90 -5.99
CA LEU A 42 9.24 0.45 -5.49
C LEU A 42 9.25 0.27 -3.97
N ILE A 43 8.73 1.27 -3.24
CA ILE A 43 8.66 1.20 -1.79
C ILE A 43 7.64 0.13 -1.34
N SER A 44 6.50 0.02 -2.03
CA SER A 44 5.49 -1.01 -1.76
C SER A 44 6.09 -2.42 -1.80
N TRP A 45 6.82 -2.76 -2.87
CA TRP A 45 7.46 -4.07 -3.01
C TRP A 45 8.47 -4.37 -1.91
N SER A 46 9.22 -3.35 -1.46
CA SER A 46 10.21 -3.51 -0.39
C SER A 46 9.62 -3.86 0.99
N LEU A 47 8.30 -3.76 1.16
CA LEU A 47 7.60 -4.01 2.42
C LEU A 47 6.88 -5.38 2.45
N LEU A 48 6.64 -5.99 1.29
CA LEU A 48 5.97 -7.28 1.22
C LEU A 48 6.87 -8.42 1.71
N TYR A 49 6.24 -9.44 2.26
CA TYR A 49 6.93 -10.68 2.52
C TYR A 49 7.35 -11.30 1.17
N PRO A 50 8.62 -11.68 0.99
CA PRO A 50 9.10 -12.24 -0.27
C PRO A 50 8.69 -13.71 -0.40
N GLU A 51 7.65 -13.95 -1.20
CA GLU A 51 7.15 -15.30 -1.51
C GLU A 51 8.08 -16.05 -2.47
N ASP A 52 8.77 -15.33 -3.36
CA ASP A 52 9.69 -15.83 -4.35
C ASP A 52 10.95 -14.94 -4.49
N GLU A 53 11.81 -15.27 -5.45
CA GLU A 53 13.07 -14.58 -5.68
C GLU A 53 12.93 -13.27 -6.47
N GLU A 54 11.75 -12.89 -6.97
CA GLU A 54 11.60 -11.77 -7.92
C GLU A 54 12.14 -10.46 -7.35
N PHE A 55 11.76 -10.10 -6.13
CA PHE A 55 12.25 -8.87 -5.50
C PHE A 55 13.76 -8.95 -5.21
N LEU A 56 14.27 -10.11 -4.79
CA LEU A 56 15.70 -10.28 -4.53
C LEU A 56 16.53 -10.20 -5.82
N ASP A 57 16.03 -10.79 -6.92
CA ASP A 57 16.60 -10.65 -8.25
C ASP A 57 16.62 -9.19 -8.70
N TYR A 58 15.49 -8.48 -8.50
CA TYR A 58 15.35 -7.08 -8.85
C TYR A 58 16.32 -6.16 -8.08
N LEU A 59 16.63 -6.50 -6.81
CA LEU A 59 17.71 -5.85 -6.07
C LEU A 59 19.08 -6.19 -6.67
N ARG A 60 19.38 -7.48 -6.89
CA ARG A 60 20.71 -7.97 -7.31
C ARG A 60 21.10 -7.56 -8.72
N CYS A 61 20.14 -7.43 -9.64
CA CYS A 61 20.39 -6.99 -11.01
C CYS A 61 20.63 -5.48 -11.10
N GLY A 62 20.38 -4.72 -10.03
CA GLY A 62 20.57 -3.27 -9.95
C GLY A 62 19.37 -2.44 -10.43
N GLU A 63 18.37 -3.07 -11.06
CA GLU A 63 17.22 -2.36 -11.65
C GLU A 63 16.42 -1.60 -10.59
N PHE A 64 16.27 -2.11 -9.36
CA PHE A 64 15.62 -1.38 -8.26
C PHE A 64 16.24 0.02 -8.02
N VAL A 65 17.57 0.10 -8.05
CA VAL A 65 18.30 1.35 -7.83
C VAL A 65 18.23 2.24 -9.06
N GLU A 66 18.40 1.67 -10.26
CA GLU A 66 18.34 2.40 -11.52
C GLU A 66 16.96 3.05 -11.73
N ASP A 67 15.89 2.29 -11.51
CA ASP A 67 14.51 2.78 -11.65
C ASP A 67 14.19 3.88 -10.62
N GLY A 68 14.63 3.72 -9.38
CA GLY A 68 14.47 4.73 -8.33
C GLY A 68 15.19 6.03 -8.66
N ARG A 69 16.46 5.95 -9.11
CA ARG A 69 17.24 7.12 -9.56
C ARG A 69 16.59 7.80 -10.76
N ALA A 70 16.22 7.05 -11.78
CA ALA A 70 15.58 7.58 -12.98
C ALA A 70 14.25 8.28 -12.66
N ALA A 71 13.44 7.71 -11.77
CA ALA A 71 12.21 8.31 -11.31
C ALA A 71 12.46 9.64 -10.55
N LEU A 72 13.44 9.66 -9.65
CA LEU A 72 13.80 10.86 -8.89
C LEU A 72 14.41 11.97 -9.76
N ASP A 73 15.25 11.62 -10.74
CA ASP A 73 15.82 12.59 -11.69
C ASP A 73 14.73 13.28 -12.51
N THR A 74 13.79 12.48 -13.04
CA THR A 74 12.68 13.01 -13.82
C THR A 74 11.74 13.82 -12.94
N LEU A 75 11.41 13.33 -11.74
CA LEU A 75 10.56 14.03 -10.77
C LEU A 75 11.18 15.36 -10.34
N GLN A 76 12.50 15.41 -10.13
CA GLN A 76 13.23 16.63 -9.79
C GLN A 76 13.17 17.65 -10.93
N ALA A 77 13.45 17.21 -12.15
CA ALA A 77 13.45 18.07 -13.34
C ALA A 77 12.05 18.65 -13.60
N MET A 78 11.01 17.86 -13.34
CA MET A 78 9.63 18.24 -13.61
C MET A 78 8.90 18.85 -12.40
N LEU A 79 9.56 19.01 -11.23
CA LEU A 79 8.88 19.43 -10.00
C LEU A 79 8.20 20.81 -10.12
N ASP A 80 8.82 21.74 -10.87
CA ASP A 80 8.28 23.08 -11.17
C ASP A 80 7.83 23.85 -9.90
N GLY A 81 8.64 23.76 -8.84
CA GLY A 81 8.36 24.41 -7.55
C GLY A 81 7.24 23.78 -6.71
N ALA A 82 6.57 22.71 -7.18
CA ALA A 82 5.54 22.02 -6.43
C ALA A 82 6.09 21.47 -5.10
N GLY A 83 5.37 21.72 -4.00
CA GLY A 83 5.79 21.35 -2.64
C GLY A 83 6.92 22.21 -2.05
N GLY A 84 7.41 23.22 -2.78
CA GLY A 84 8.40 24.18 -2.30
C GLY A 84 9.76 23.57 -1.94
N GLU A 85 10.52 24.28 -1.10
CA GLU A 85 11.87 23.89 -0.72
C GLU A 85 11.93 22.51 -0.03
N ARG A 86 10.90 22.19 0.77
CA ARG A 86 10.82 20.91 1.47
C ARG A 86 10.78 19.72 0.51
N ALA A 87 10.00 19.81 -0.56
CA ALA A 87 9.93 18.75 -1.57
C ALA A 87 11.29 18.56 -2.27
N VAL A 88 11.96 19.65 -2.65
CA VAL A 88 13.30 19.60 -3.25
C VAL A 88 14.31 18.96 -2.31
N GLN A 89 14.33 19.36 -1.04
CA GLN A 89 15.21 18.77 -0.02
C GLN A 89 14.99 17.26 0.13
N LYS A 90 13.73 16.80 0.11
CA LYS A 90 13.40 15.38 0.27
C LYS A 90 13.72 14.54 -0.96
N ILE A 91 13.59 15.08 -2.17
CA ILE A 91 14.13 14.43 -3.39
C ILE A 91 15.65 14.22 -3.24
N HIS A 92 16.39 15.24 -2.80
CA HIS A 92 17.83 15.10 -2.59
C HIS A 92 18.18 14.07 -1.51
N ALA A 93 17.40 13.97 -0.44
CA ALA A 93 17.56 12.95 0.58
C ALA A 93 17.34 11.54 0.00
N LEU A 94 16.24 11.33 -0.74
CA LEU A 94 15.93 10.06 -1.40
C LEU A 94 17.02 9.62 -2.37
N LYS A 95 17.59 10.53 -3.17
CA LYS A 95 18.71 10.21 -4.06
C LYS A 95 19.91 9.64 -3.30
N LYS A 96 20.25 10.22 -2.14
CA LYS A 96 21.30 9.68 -1.27
C LYS A 96 20.93 8.31 -0.72
N GLN A 97 19.66 8.06 -0.39
CA GLN A 97 19.24 6.74 0.06
C GLN A 97 19.41 5.68 -1.03
N PHE A 98 19.15 6.01 -2.31
CA PHE A 98 19.41 5.09 -3.42
C PHE A 98 20.92 4.85 -3.66
N ASP A 99 21.77 5.85 -3.42
CA ASP A 99 23.24 5.66 -3.45
C ASP A 99 23.72 4.72 -2.34
N LEU A 100 23.12 4.83 -1.15
CA LEU A 100 23.35 3.90 -0.05
C LEU A 100 22.79 2.50 -0.36
N ALA A 101 21.63 2.42 -1.02
CA ALA A 101 21.02 1.16 -1.46
C ALA A 101 21.96 0.36 -2.34
N GLU A 102 22.54 1.00 -3.35
CA GLU A 102 23.49 0.36 -4.27
C GLU A 102 24.67 -0.26 -3.52
N THR A 103 25.27 0.50 -2.60
CA THR A 103 26.42 0.05 -1.81
C THR A 103 26.03 -1.11 -0.88
N LEU A 104 24.87 -1.02 -0.24
CA LEU A 104 24.35 -2.02 0.68
C LEU A 104 24.01 -3.32 -0.06
N ILE A 105 23.28 -3.23 -1.17
CA ILE A 105 22.89 -4.39 -1.97
C ILE A 105 24.14 -5.12 -2.50
N ALA A 106 25.14 -4.38 -3.00
CA ALA A 106 26.38 -4.94 -3.51
C ALA A 106 27.25 -5.61 -2.44
N SER A 107 27.05 -5.29 -1.16
CA SER A 107 27.83 -5.85 -0.04
C SER A 107 27.08 -6.91 0.75
N GLU A 108 25.88 -6.59 1.25
CA GLU A 108 25.07 -7.47 2.08
C GLU A 108 24.22 -8.43 1.25
N CYS A 109 23.49 -7.91 0.26
CA CYS A 109 22.51 -8.71 -0.49
C CYS A 109 23.11 -9.53 -1.64
N ALA A 110 24.35 -9.26 -2.05
CA ALA A 110 24.98 -9.91 -3.20
C ALA A 110 24.99 -11.44 -3.12
N ASN A 111 25.06 -11.99 -1.90
CA ASN A 111 25.07 -13.44 -1.68
C ASN A 111 23.82 -13.95 -0.96
N TRP A 112 22.82 -13.10 -0.72
CA TRP A 112 21.58 -13.53 -0.08
C TRP A 112 20.87 -14.56 -0.95
N GLN A 113 20.33 -15.56 -0.27
CA GLN A 113 19.31 -16.46 -0.78
C GLN A 113 17.94 -15.91 -0.37
N LEU A 114 16.86 -16.41 -0.99
CA LEU A 114 15.49 -16.05 -0.60
C LEU A 114 15.25 -16.19 0.91
N SER A 115 15.78 -17.26 1.51
CA SER A 115 15.64 -17.53 2.94
C SER A 115 16.25 -16.46 3.83
N ASP A 116 17.31 -15.78 3.38
CA ASP A 116 17.95 -14.71 4.15
C ASP A 116 17.04 -13.48 4.19
N LEU A 117 16.51 -13.07 3.03
CA LEU A 117 15.56 -11.97 2.93
C LEU A 117 14.27 -12.26 3.70
N GLN A 118 13.72 -13.48 3.59
CA GLN A 118 12.54 -13.91 4.35
C GLN A 118 12.78 -13.88 5.86
N SER A 119 13.98 -14.30 6.30
CA SER A 119 14.33 -14.32 7.72
C SER A 119 14.50 -12.91 8.27
N GLU A 120 15.13 -12.03 7.49
CA GLU A 120 15.30 -10.62 7.85
C GLU A 120 13.95 -9.88 7.87
N HIS A 121 13.06 -10.17 6.91
CA HIS A 121 11.70 -9.63 6.89
C HIS A 121 10.91 -10.04 8.15
N ARG A 122 10.88 -11.34 8.47
CA ARG A 122 10.24 -11.85 9.69
C ARG A 122 10.84 -11.24 10.97
N ARG A 123 12.16 -11.05 11.01
CA ARG A 123 12.84 -10.46 12.18
C ARG A 123 12.30 -9.06 12.47
N VAL A 124 11.95 -8.30 11.43
CA VAL A 124 11.61 -6.89 11.51
C VAL A 124 10.10 -6.63 11.57
N PHE A 125 9.31 -7.29 10.73
CA PHE A 125 7.88 -7.03 10.53
C PHE A 125 6.94 -8.01 11.22
N SER A 126 7.46 -8.93 12.05
CA SER A 126 6.59 -9.84 12.82
C SER A 126 5.68 -9.07 13.80
N ASN A 127 4.82 -9.79 14.51
CA ASN A 127 3.91 -9.24 15.51
C ASN A 127 4.01 -9.98 16.84
N VAL A 128 5.12 -10.70 17.06
CA VAL A 128 5.26 -11.67 18.16
C VAL A 128 5.70 -10.96 19.44
N ILE A 129 6.53 -9.93 19.31
CA ILE A 129 6.97 -9.11 20.45
C ILE A 129 6.59 -7.64 20.24
N THR A 130 6.46 -6.91 21.36
CA THR A 130 6.04 -5.50 21.36
C THR A 130 6.96 -4.55 20.58
N LEU A 131 8.19 -4.97 20.32
CA LEU A 131 9.20 -4.21 19.55
C LEU A 131 9.14 -4.47 18.05
N ASP A 132 8.33 -5.42 17.59
CA ASP A 132 8.17 -5.64 16.15
C ASP A 132 7.35 -4.51 15.52
N CYS A 133 7.52 -4.32 14.22
CA CYS A 133 6.92 -3.23 13.46
C CYS A 133 5.93 -3.79 12.42
N PRO A 134 4.79 -4.37 12.84
CA PRO A 134 3.80 -4.88 11.91
C PRO A 134 3.24 -3.72 11.05
N PRO A 135 3.31 -3.81 9.72
CA PRO A 135 3.01 -2.71 8.81
C PRO A 135 1.50 -2.56 8.53
N TYR A 136 0.67 -2.51 9.57
CA TYR A 136 -0.79 -2.36 9.44
C TYR A 136 -1.30 -1.08 10.09
N GLU A 137 -2.07 -0.25 9.36
CA GLU A 137 -2.58 1.03 9.87
C GLU A 137 -3.36 0.88 11.18
N THR A 138 -4.24 -0.12 11.28
CA THR A 138 -5.15 -0.25 12.42
C THR A 138 -4.46 -0.57 13.76
N LEU A 139 -3.16 -0.87 13.75
CA LEU A 139 -2.33 -1.01 14.95
C LEU A 139 -1.81 0.34 15.49
N PHE A 140 -2.06 1.43 14.76
CA PHE A 140 -1.72 2.79 15.10
C PHE A 140 -2.99 3.64 15.29
N GLY A 141 -3.10 4.35 16.41
CA GLY A 141 -4.10 5.42 16.59
C GLY A 141 -5.44 5.04 17.20
N ASN A 142 -5.74 3.76 17.41
CA ASN A 142 -7.08 3.32 17.81
C ASN A 142 -7.14 2.83 19.27
N ASP A 143 -7.90 3.54 20.12
CA ASP A 143 -8.13 3.16 21.52
C ASP A 143 -9.18 2.03 21.69
N HIS A 144 -9.99 1.73 20.65
CA HIS A 144 -11.08 0.74 20.71
C HIS A 144 -11.28 -0.03 19.38
N VAL A 145 -11.75 -1.28 19.47
CA VAL A 145 -12.03 -2.18 18.32
C VAL A 145 -12.94 -1.55 17.26
N PHE A 146 -13.94 -0.76 17.67
CA PHE A 146 -14.84 -0.07 16.73
C PHE A 146 -14.11 0.94 15.83
N ALA A 147 -13.03 1.55 16.31
CA ALA A 147 -12.23 2.47 15.50
C ALA A 147 -11.43 1.73 14.42
N GLN A 148 -10.99 0.50 14.68
CA GLN A 148 -10.33 -0.35 13.67
C GLN A 148 -11.30 -0.70 12.54
N SER A 149 -12.54 -1.07 12.85
CA SER A 149 -13.57 -1.34 11.83
C SER A 149 -13.91 -0.11 10.99
N HIS A 150 -13.91 1.08 11.60
CA HIS A 150 -14.12 2.33 10.88
C HIS A 150 -12.98 2.61 9.89
N VAL A 151 -11.72 2.51 10.33
CA VAL A 151 -10.54 2.68 9.45
C VAL A 151 -10.57 1.68 8.29
N MET A 152 -10.82 0.40 8.58
CA MET A 152 -10.94 -0.65 7.58
C MET A 152 -12.04 -0.38 6.56
N GLY A 153 -13.19 0.14 7.02
CA GLY A 153 -14.31 0.54 6.17
C GLY A 153 -13.99 1.73 5.27
N ASP A 154 -13.26 2.73 5.79
CA ASP A 154 -12.84 3.92 5.05
C ASP A 154 -11.85 3.55 3.93
N ILE A 155 -10.80 2.77 4.25
CA ILE A 155 -9.84 2.26 3.25
C ILE A 155 -10.56 1.43 2.17
N SER A 156 -11.44 0.50 2.58
CA SER A 156 -12.24 -0.27 1.63
C SER A 156 -13.12 0.63 0.73
N GLY A 157 -13.65 1.72 1.29
CA GLY A 157 -14.39 2.73 0.55
C GLY A 157 -13.56 3.41 -0.53
N PHE A 158 -12.32 3.79 -0.22
CA PHE A 158 -11.38 4.32 -1.22
C PHE A 158 -11.13 3.33 -2.36
N TYR A 159 -10.83 2.07 -2.05
CA TYR A 159 -10.54 1.07 -3.08
C TYR A 159 -11.74 0.86 -4.00
N LYS A 160 -12.93 0.68 -3.42
CA LYS A 160 -14.19 0.49 -4.16
C LYS A 160 -14.56 1.71 -5.00
N ALA A 161 -14.35 2.92 -4.51
CA ALA A 161 -14.64 4.15 -5.26
C ALA A 161 -13.84 4.26 -6.56
N PHE A 162 -12.69 3.60 -6.63
CA PHE A 162 -11.83 3.56 -7.81
C PHE A 162 -11.92 2.25 -8.60
N GLY A 163 -12.78 1.31 -8.17
CA GLY A 163 -12.94 0.00 -8.79
C GLY A 163 -11.75 -0.93 -8.57
N VAL A 164 -11.02 -0.74 -7.48
CA VAL A 164 -9.86 -1.57 -7.10
C VAL A 164 -10.30 -2.60 -6.05
N GLU A 165 -9.84 -3.82 -6.21
CA GLU A 165 -10.03 -4.92 -5.27
C GLU A 165 -8.67 -5.58 -5.03
N LEU A 166 -8.47 -6.13 -3.83
CA LEU A 166 -7.27 -6.90 -3.53
C LEU A 166 -7.27 -8.19 -4.36
N SER A 167 -6.11 -8.56 -4.89
CA SER A 167 -5.94 -9.86 -5.53
C SER A 167 -6.21 -10.98 -4.53
N LYS A 168 -6.72 -12.11 -5.03
CA LYS A 168 -6.88 -13.33 -4.22
C LYS A 168 -5.55 -14.02 -3.92
N ASP A 169 -4.51 -13.67 -4.67
CA ASP A 169 -3.19 -14.26 -4.55
C ASP A 169 -2.35 -13.57 -3.46
N ILE A 170 -2.76 -12.38 -3.01
CA ILE A 170 -2.11 -11.69 -1.89
C ILE A 170 -2.73 -12.13 -0.56
N HIS A 171 -1.88 -12.47 0.39
CA HIS A 171 -2.29 -12.91 1.72
C HIS A 171 -2.21 -11.77 2.75
N GLU A 172 -2.44 -10.54 2.30
CA GLU A 172 -2.37 -9.33 3.12
C GLU A 172 -3.72 -8.69 3.35
N ARG A 173 -3.79 -7.92 4.44
CA ARG A 173 -4.96 -7.10 4.75
C ARG A 173 -4.95 -5.81 3.94
N LEU A 174 -6.13 -5.26 3.72
CA LEU A 174 -6.31 -4.01 2.97
C LEU A 174 -5.63 -2.79 3.60
N ASP A 175 -5.32 -2.84 4.90
CA ASP A 175 -4.61 -1.80 5.67
C ASP A 175 -3.11 -2.08 5.84
N HIS A 176 -2.56 -3.05 5.10
CA HIS A 176 -1.13 -3.29 5.04
C HIS A 176 -0.46 -2.18 4.23
N LEU A 177 0.69 -1.66 4.69
CA LEU A 177 1.35 -0.50 4.06
C LEU A 177 1.67 -0.69 2.59
N SER A 178 2.13 -1.89 2.19
CA SER A 178 2.37 -2.18 0.78
C SER A 178 1.08 -2.05 -0.06
N VAL A 179 -0.06 -2.51 0.46
CA VAL A 179 -1.35 -2.45 -0.26
C VAL A 179 -1.81 -0.99 -0.36
N GLU A 180 -1.68 -0.21 0.72
CA GLU A 180 -1.99 1.22 0.72
C GLU A 180 -1.08 2.01 -0.24
N PHE A 181 0.21 1.65 -0.33
CA PHE A 181 1.16 2.26 -1.26
C PHE A 181 0.91 1.84 -2.70
N GLU A 182 0.51 0.60 -2.96
CA GLU A 182 0.11 0.14 -4.29
C GLU A 182 -1.16 0.88 -4.76
N PHE A 183 -2.10 1.14 -3.86
CA PHE A 183 -3.25 2.00 -4.17
C PHE A 183 -2.82 3.43 -4.54
N MET A 184 -1.85 4.00 -3.82
CA MET A 184 -1.29 5.31 -4.17
C MET A 184 -0.50 5.30 -5.49
N HIS A 185 0.22 4.23 -5.78
CA HIS A 185 0.83 3.98 -7.09
C HIS A 185 -0.25 4.05 -8.19
N PHE A 186 -1.36 3.33 -8.01
CA PHE A 186 -2.49 3.34 -8.93
C PHE A 186 -3.11 4.73 -9.09
N LEU A 187 -3.34 5.47 -8.01
CA LEU A 187 -3.92 6.81 -8.09
C LEU A 187 -2.99 7.80 -8.80
N ALA A 188 -1.68 7.75 -8.54
CA ALA A 188 -0.71 8.59 -9.23
C ALA A 188 -0.59 8.23 -10.72
N TYR A 189 -0.64 6.93 -11.06
CA TYR A 189 -0.70 6.49 -12.46
C TYR A 189 -1.99 6.98 -13.14
N LYS A 190 -3.13 6.86 -12.46
CA LYS A 190 -4.43 7.31 -12.96
C LYS A 190 -4.48 8.82 -13.15
N GLU A 191 -3.78 9.60 -12.32
CA GLU A 191 -3.61 11.04 -12.53
C GLU A 191 -2.81 11.32 -13.82
N SER A 192 -1.69 10.62 -14.03
CA SER A 192 -0.90 10.74 -15.26
C SER A 192 -1.75 10.43 -16.50
N TYR A 193 -2.49 9.32 -16.45
CA TYR A 193 -3.43 8.92 -17.50
C TYR A 193 -4.52 9.96 -17.72
N SER A 194 -5.16 10.45 -16.66
CA SER A 194 -6.32 11.32 -16.77
C SER A 194 -5.97 12.69 -17.34
N ARG A 195 -4.77 13.19 -17.03
CA ARG A 195 -4.20 14.42 -17.62
C ARG A 195 -4.05 14.34 -19.13
N CYS A 196 -3.86 13.14 -19.67
CA CYS A 196 -3.73 12.90 -21.11
C CYS A 196 -5.07 12.61 -21.80
N HIS A 197 -6.05 12.00 -21.10
CA HIS A 197 -7.20 11.35 -21.76
C HIS A 197 -8.59 11.75 -21.23
N ASP A 198 -8.70 12.18 -19.97
CA ASP A 198 -9.98 12.23 -19.24
C ASP A 198 -10.44 13.64 -18.86
N GLY A 199 -9.60 14.66 -19.11
CA GLY A 199 -9.89 16.06 -18.83
C GLY A 199 -9.68 16.49 -17.38
N ALA A 200 -9.88 17.78 -17.12
CA ALA A 200 -9.52 18.42 -15.85
C ALA A 200 -10.37 17.95 -14.66
N GLU A 201 -11.68 17.71 -14.86
CA GLU A 201 -12.59 17.30 -13.79
C GLU A 201 -12.22 15.93 -13.20
N LYS A 202 -12.05 14.91 -14.07
CA LYS A 202 -11.61 13.58 -13.65
C LYS A 202 -10.23 13.60 -13.02
N THR A 203 -9.31 14.41 -13.56
CA THR A 203 -7.98 14.61 -12.95
C THR A 203 -8.10 15.19 -11.54
N GLN A 204 -8.98 16.16 -11.32
CA GLN A 204 -9.19 16.75 -10.00
C GLN A 204 -9.73 15.73 -9.00
N ILE A 205 -10.65 14.85 -9.40
CA ILE A 205 -11.18 13.78 -8.55
C ILE A 205 -10.04 12.87 -8.06
N VAL A 206 -9.14 12.47 -8.96
CA VAL A 206 -8.00 11.60 -8.63
C VAL A 206 -7.03 12.31 -7.68
N VAL A 207 -6.68 13.57 -7.95
CA VAL A 207 -5.78 14.36 -7.10
C VAL A 207 -6.37 14.58 -5.70
N GLU A 208 -7.67 14.86 -5.60
CA GLU A 208 -8.34 15.02 -4.30
C GLU A 208 -8.43 13.70 -3.52
N ALA A 209 -8.57 12.56 -4.20
CA ALA A 209 -8.50 11.25 -3.54
C ALA A 209 -7.11 11.00 -2.97
N GLN A 210 -6.03 11.27 -3.72
CA GLN A 210 -4.65 11.16 -3.23
C GLN A 210 -4.43 12.03 -1.99
N LYS A 211 -4.85 13.30 -2.02
CA LYS A 211 -4.75 14.21 -0.87
C LYS A 211 -5.49 13.66 0.35
N LYS A 212 -6.73 13.21 0.18
CA LYS A 212 -7.52 12.67 1.29
C LYS A 212 -6.88 11.41 1.87
N PHE A 213 -6.42 10.50 1.02
CA PHE A 213 -5.80 9.26 1.46
C PHE A 213 -4.51 9.53 2.22
N VAL A 214 -3.60 10.37 1.67
CA VAL A 214 -2.37 10.76 2.38
C VAL A 214 -2.68 11.50 3.69
N LYS A 215 -3.65 12.42 3.69
CA LYS A 215 -3.98 13.20 4.89
C LYS A 215 -4.59 12.36 6.01
N ASN A 216 -5.47 11.41 5.66
CA ASN A 216 -6.31 10.71 6.62
C ASN A 216 -5.81 9.30 6.97
N HIS A 217 -4.95 8.70 6.14
CA HIS A 217 -4.37 7.36 6.31
C HIS A 217 -2.85 7.42 6.42
N ILE A 218 -2.13 7.03 5.36
CA ILE A 218 -0.66 6.85 5.36
C ILE A 218 0.14 8.02 5.95
N GLY A 219 -0.27 9.27 5.77
CA GLY A 219 0.43 10.41 6.35
C GLY A 219 0.34 10.53 7.87
N ARG A 220 -0.60 9.83 8.52
CA ARG A 220 -0.79 9.86 9.98
C ARG A 220 0.09 8.83 10.68
N TRP A 221 0.10 7.59 10.19
CA TRP A 221 0.69 6.47 10.89
C TRP A 221 2.09 6.09 10.40
N VAL A 222 2.35 6.22 9.09
CA VAL A 222 3.63 5.84 8.48
C VAL A 222 4.83 6.58 9.10
N PRO A 223 4.76 7.87 9.46
CA PRO A 223 5.88 8.53 10.12
C PRO A 223 6.29 7.88 11.45
N LEU A 224 5.33 7.36 12.23
CA LEU A 224 5.62 6.64 13.47
C LEU A 224 6.16 5.24 13.18
N PHE A 225 5.54 4.53 12.23
CA PHE A 225 6.02 3.24 11.74
C PHE A 225 7.49 3.32 11.30
N CYS A 226 7.86 4.30 10.47
CA CYS A 226 9.25 4.45 10.02
C CYS A 226 10.23 4.68 11.18
N ARG A 227 9.85 5.45 12.20
CA ARG A 227 10.68 5.65 13.40
C ARG A 227 10.88 4.36 14.19
N MET A 228 9.85 3.52 14.29
CA MET A 228 9.95 2.23 14.97
C MET A 228 10.77 1.25 14.15
N LEU A 229 10.51 1.16 12.85
CA LEU A 229 11.23 0.31 11.91
C LEU A 229 12.73 0.63 11.92
N SER A 230 13.05 1.92 11.86
CA SER A 230 14.39 2.48 12.02
C SER A 230 15.11 2.06 13.31
N LYS A 231 14.39 1.92 14.42
CA LYS A 231 14.94 1.47 15.71
C LYS A 231 15.13 -0.05 15.75
N LYS A 232 14.27 -0.81 15.04
CA LYS A 232 14.25 -2.28 15.03
C LYS A 232 15.26 -2.89 14.04
N ALA A 233 15.29 -2.36 12.82
CA ALA A 233 16.30 -2.61 11.81
C ALA A 233 17.37 -1.52 11.97
N ASP A 234 18.14 -1.60 13.06
CA ASP A 234 19.23 -0.65 13.37
C ASP A 234 20.19 -0.36 12.21
N SER A 235 20.34 -1.30 11.29
CA SER A 235 21.14 -1.27 10.06
C SER A 235 20.54 -2.20 8.99
N GLY A 236 21.14 -2.26 7.81
CA GLY A 236 20.74 -3.19 6.74
C GLY A 236 19.59 -2.69 5.85
N LEU A 237 19.05 -3.60 5.03
CA LEU A 237 18.05 -3.28 4.01
C LEU A 237 16.81 -2.59 4.59
N PHE A 238 16.21 -3.12 5.66
CA PHE A 238 14.97 -2.54 6.21
C PHE A 238 15.19 -1.24 6.98
N ARG A 239 16.42 -0.95 7.44
CA ARG A 239 16.78 0.39 7.93
C ARG A 239 16.61 1.40 6.80
N LEU A 240 17.19 1.07 5.64
CA LEU A 240 17.17 1.92 4.47
C LEU A 240 15.74 2.10 3.94
N VAL A 241 14.95 1.03 3.91
CA VAL A 241 13.52 1.10 3.55
C VAL A 241 12.77 2.05 4.49
N ALA A 242 13.05 2.02 5.80
CA ALA A 242 12.44 2.94 6.76
C ALA A 242 12.76 4.40 6.45
N ASP A 243 14.04 4.69 6.19
CA ASP A 243 14.53 6.04 5.90
C ASP A 243 14.00 6.54 4.55
N MET A 244 14.01 5.70 3.50
CA MET A 244 13.39 6.00 2.21
C MET A 244 11.89 6.28 2.34
N THR A 245 11.16 5.44 3.06
CA THR A 245 9.71 5.61 3.28
C THR A 245 9.41 6.90 4.05
N ALA A 246 10.22 7.24 5.06
CA ALA A 246 10.05 8.47 5.82
C ALA A 246 10.28 9.72 4.94
N ASP A 247 11.37 9.75 4.18
CA ASP A 247 11.67 10.85 3.27
C ASP A 247 10.61 10.98 2.15
N TRP A 248 10.11 9.85 1.66
CA TRP A 248 9.02 9.80 0.67
C TRP A 248 7.72 10.40 1.22
N MET A 249 7.30 10.02 2.43
CA MET A 249 6.08 10.56 3.03
C MET A 249 6.18 12.06 3.33
N GLU A 250 7.36 12.53 3.71
CA GLU A 250 7.60 13.97 3.86
C GLU A 250 7.56 14.72 2.52
N PHE A 251 8.10 14.13 1.45
CA PHE A 251 7.95 14.66 0.09
C PHE A 251 6.47 14.72 -0.30
N GLU A 252 5.73 13.62 -0.14
CA GLU A 252 4.34 13.49 -0.57
C GLU A 252 3.41 14.47 0.15
N THR A 253 3.56 14.63 1.45
CA THR A 253 2.78 15.61 2.23
C THR A 253 3.06 17.04 1.79
N ALA A 254 4.32 17.38 1.51
CA ALA A 254 4.69 18.69 0.98
C ALA A 254 4.15 18.91 -0.44
N PHE A 255 4.34 17.94 -1.33
CA PHE A 255 3.93 17.98 -2.73
C PHE A 255 2.42 18.13 -2.88
N LEU A 256 1.65 17.34 -2.14
CA LEU A 256 0.18 17.37 -2.16
C LEU A 256 -0.40 18.54 -1.36
N GLY A 257 0.41 19.25 -0.58
CA GLY A 257 0.00 20.38 0.25
C GLY A 257 -0.96 19.96 1.38
N VAL A 258 -0.72 18.80 1.99
CA VAL A 258 -1.55 18.26 3.07
C VAL A 258 -0.81 18.24 4.40
N ALA A 259 -1.54 18.42 5.49
CA ALA A 259 -1.04 18.36 6.86
C ALA A 259 -1.79 17.24 7.62
N PRO A 260 -1.28 16.00 7.58
CA PRO A 260 -1.81 14.91 8.41
C PRO A 260 -1.62 15.20 9.89
N GLN A 261 -2.45 14.60 10.75
CA GLN A 261 -2.24 14.59 12.19
C GLN A 261 -1.47 13.32 12.57
N PRO A 262 -0.16 13.41 12.88
CA PRO A 262 0.69 12.25 13.07
C PRO A 262 0.37 11.56 14.40
N TYR A 263 0.48 10.24 14.41
CA TYR A 263 0.44 9.45 15.64
C TYR A 263 1.76 9.52 16.42
N THR A 264 1.66 9.30 17.72
CA THR A 264 2.74 9.28 18.70
C THR A 264 2.95 7.88 19.27
N GLU A 265 4.06 7.62 19.95
CA GLU A 265 4.36 6.26 20.47
C GLU A 265 3.29 5.73 21.42
N THR A 266 2.55 6.60 22.12
CA THR A 266 1.41 6.22 22.97
C THR A 266 0.22 5.68 22.18
N ASP A 267 0.20 5.87 20.86
CA ASP A 267 -0.87 5.46 19.97
C ASP A 267 -0.57 4.12 19.28
N TYR A 268 0.64 3.56 19.47
CA TYR A 268 0.97 2.22 18.99
C TYR A 268 0.42 1.16 19.96
N ARG A 269 -0.24 0.15 19.40
CA ARG A 269 -0.78 -0.99 20.13
C ARG A 269 -0.27 -2.28 19.48
N PRO A 270 0.80 -2.90 20.01
CA PRO A 270 1.19 -4.22 19.55
C PRO A 270 0.05 -5.21 19.84
N ALA A 271 -0.04 -6.28 19.05
CA ALA A 271 -0.98 -7.37 19.26
C ALA A 271 -0.71 -8.04 20.62
N THR A 272 -1.24 -7.46 21.69
CA THR A 272 -1.23 -8.03 23.02
C THR A 272 -2.51 -8.84 23.14
N PHE A 273 -2.36 -10.12 23.45
CA PHE A 273 -3.48 -10.97 23.83
C PHE A 273 -4.18 -10.32 25.03
N ASN A 274 -5.33 -9.68 24.80
CA ASN A 274 -6.22 -9.26 25.86
C ASN A 274 -7.09 -10.45 26.20
N SER A 275 -7.02 -10.94 27.46
CA SER A 275 -7.92 -11.99 27.92
C SER A 275 -9.36 -11.49 27.71
N PRO A 276 -10.28 -12.29 27.12
CA PRO A 276 -11.68 -11.93 26.94
C PRO A 276 -12.42 -11.63 28.27
N GLU A 277 -11.81 -12.01 29.38
CA GLU A 277 -12.35 -11.90 30.72
C GLU A 277 -12.41 -10.43 31.18
N GLY A 278 -13.64 -9.90 31.27
CA GLY A 278 -13.91 -8.56 31.79
C GLY A 278 -14.34 -7.52 30.75
N GLN A 279 -14.48 -7.89 29.47
CA GLN A 279 -15.12 -7.04 28.46
C GLN A 279 -16.60 -7.38 28.31
N THR A 280 -17.46 -6.35 28.35
CA THR A 280 -18.89 -6.50 28.08
C THR A 280 -19.12 -6.35 26.59
N TYR A 281 -19.46 -7.45 25.91
CA TYR A 281 -19.92 -7.43 24.52
C TYR A 281 -21.45 -7.56 24.52
N GLU A 282 -22.14 -6.56 23.97
CA GLU A 282 -23.59 -6.69 23.75
C GLU A 282 -23.83 -7.48 22.46
N CYS A 283 -24.57 -8.58 22.57
CA CYS A 283 -25.06 -9.39 21.47
C CYS A 283 -26.57 -9.18 21.34
N GLY A 284 -27.01 -8.70 20.18
CA GLY A 284 -28.41 -8.62 19.78
C GLY A 284 -28.76 -9.75 18.83
N ALA A 285 -28.94 -10.97 19.35
CA ALA A 285 -29.66 -12.01 18.63
C ALA A 285 -31.16 -11.76 18.83
N GLN A 286 -31.84 -11.18 17.84
CA GLN A 286 -33.30 -11.25 17.80
C GLN A 286 -33.72 -12.33 16.81
N ASP A 287 -33.60 -13.58 17.27
CA ASP A 287 -34.60 -14.60 16.99
C ASP A 287 -35.20 -14.98 18.33
N GLN A 288 -36.42 -14.51 18.62
CA GLN A 288 -37.16 -14.98 19.79
C GLN A 288 -37.76 -16.34 19.45
N GLY A 289 -36.91 -17.36 19.49
CA GLY A 289 -37.13 -18.75 19.04
C GLY A 289 -38.22 -19.56 19.79
N ASN A 290 -39.34 -18.94 20.15
CA ASN A 290 -40.57 -19.63 20.49
C ASN A 290 -41.44 -19.94 19.26
N GLU A 291 -41.15 -19.39 18.08
CA GLU A 291 -42.07 -19.49 16.93
C GLU A 291 -42.10 -20.89 16.29
N LEU A 292 -40.96 -21.57 16.17
CA LEU A 292 -40.92 -22.88 15.51
C LEU A 292 -41.61 -23.97 16.34
N SER A 293 -41.43 -23.93 17.67
CA SER A 293 -42.06 -24.86 18.61
C SER A 293 -43.55 -24.59 18.82
N LEU A 294 -43.98 -23.32 18.73
CA LEU A 294 -45.40 -22.94 18.71
C LEU A 294 -46.08 -23.38 17.40
N LEU A 295 -45.46 -23.13 16.24
CA LEU A 295 -45.99 -23.50 14.93
C LEU A 295 -46.15 -25.01 14.77
N LEU A 296 -45.19 -25.80 15.25
CA LEU A 296 -45.24 -27.27 15.19
C LEU A 296 -46.37 -27.86 16.08
N ASN A 297 -46.69 -27.18 17.18
CA ASN A 297 -47.81 -27.54 18.06
C ASN A 297 -49.17 -27.12 17.48
N GLU A 298 -49.27 -25.96 16.82
CA GLU A 298 -50.53 -25.46 16.23
C GLU A 298 -50.98 -26.27 15.01
N VAL A 299 -50.05 -26.75 14.19
CA VAL A 299 -50.38 -27.54 12.97
C VAL A 299 -50.46 -29.05 13.22
N GLY A 300 -50.31 -29.49 14.48
CA GLY A 300 -50.39 -30.91 14.87
C GLY A 300 -49.27 -31.81 14.33
N ALA A 301 -48.20 -31.22 13.77
CA ALA A 301 -47.11 -31.95 13.13
C ALA A 301 -46.23 -32.74 14.11
N GLN A 302 -46.34 -32.49 15.42
CA GLN A 302 -45.60 -33.23 16.44
C GLN A 302 -45.95 -34.73 16.45
N SER A 303 -47.22 -35.08 16.24
CA SER A 303 -47.68 -36.47 16.21
C SER A 303 -47.16 -37.30 15.02
N PHE A 304 -46.67 -36.65 13.96
CA PHE A 304 -46.08 -37.34 12.81
C PHE A 304 -44.62 -37.76 13.05
N MET A 305 -43.93 -37.15 14.01
CA MET A 305 -42.57 -37.53 14.37
C MET A 305 -42.53 -38.70 15.36
N ASP A 306 -43.45 -38.75 16.33
CA ASP A 306 -43.51 -39.83 17.34
C ASP A 306 -43.99 -41.19 16.78
N GLY A 307 -44.64 -41.21 15.61
CA GLY A 307 -45.11 -42.44 14.97
C GLY A 307 -44.01 -43.27 14.29
N LYS A 308 -42.89 -42.64 13.93
CA LYS A 308 -41.78 -43.32 13.21
C LYS A 308 -40.84 -44.11 14.12
N ASP A 309 -40.81 -43.80 15.41
CA ASP A 309 -39.96 -44.52 16.37
C ASP A 309 -40.66 -45.76 16.97
N LYS A 310 -41.99 -45.88 16.88
CA LYS A 310 -42.72 -47.09 17.31
C LYS A 310 -42.66 -48.27 16.34
N ASP A 311 -42.32 -48.04 15.07
CA ASP A 311 -42.13 -49.13 14.09
C ASP A 311 -40.73 -49.78 14.17
N LYS A 312 -39.79 -49.21 14.95
CA LYS A 312 -38.48 -49.82 15.21
C LYS A 312 -38.45 -50.78 16.41
N GLU A 313 -39.45 -50.74 17.30
CA GLU A 313 -39.53 -51.63 18.48
C GLU A 313 -40.18 -53.01 18.22
N LYS A 314 -40.61 -53.31 16.98
CA LYS A 314 -41.25 -54.60 16.64
C LYS A 314 -40.29 -55.71 16.17
N ASP A 315 -39.02 -55.41 15.92
CA ASP A 315 -38.06 -56.39 15.36
C ASP A 315 -37.15 -57.08 16.39
N GLU A 316 -37.31 -56.84 17.70
CA GLU A 316 -36.61 -57.60 18.76
C GLU A 316 -37.58 -58.47 19.60
N LYS A 317 -37.97 -59.64 19.10
CA LYS A 317 -38.54 -60.74 19.94
C LYS A 317 -38.52 -62.16 19.29
N GLY A 318 -37.32 -62.78 19.22
CA GLY A 318 -37.06 -64.25 19.25
C GLY A 318 -37.58 -65.16 18.10
N PRO A 319 -37.18 -66.45 18.01
CA PRO A 319 -36.60 -67.28 19.07
C PRO A 319 -35.31 -68.09 18.72
N VAL A 320 -34.88 -68.78 19.78
CA VAL A 320 -33.74 -69.67 20.02
C VAL A 320 -33.84 -71.04 19.31
N GLY A 321 -32.72 -71.56 18.80
CA GLY A 321 -32.30 -72.97 18.96
C GLY A 321 -32.63 -74.06 17.91
N THR A 322 -31.58 -74.85 17.61
CA THR A 322 -31.51 -76.28 17.22
C THR A 322 -31.79 -76.72 15.76
N ALA A 323 -30.70 -77.08 15.06
CA ALA A 323 -30.42 -78.42 14.53
C ALA A 323 -28.89 -78.58 14.37
#